data_AF-G4YU00-F1
#
_entry.id   AF-G4YU00-F1
#
_cell.length_a   1.000
_cell.length_b   1.000
_cell.length_c   1.000
_cell.angle_alpha   90.00
_cell.angle_beta   90.00
_cell.angle_gamma   90.00
#
_symmetry.space_group_name_H-M   'P 1'
#
loop_
_entity.id
_entity.type
_entity.pdbx_description
1 polymer ?
#
loop_
_entity_poly.entity_id
_entity_poly.type
_entity_poly.pdbx_seq_one_letter_code
_entity_poly.pdbx_strand_id
1 'polypeptide(L)'
;LHVVGDSMMIIKQLDGRRPPLAAHLARLYWHCRVLADYCRVETWTHHYRTYNKTADALVNMAMDTHASKQLADTGRGLPPGHWDIALQNVNRDIGEWQIG
;
A
#
# COMPACT_ATOMS: atom_id res chain seq x y z
N LEU A 1 5.59 1.81 -12.57
CA LEU A 1 4.71 1.73 -11.36
C LEU A 1 5.48 2.25 -10.15
N HIS A 2 4.89 3.14 -9.34
CA HIS A 2 5.54 3.69 -8.14
C HIS A 2 4.85 3.17 -6.87
N VAL A 3 5.63 2.74 -5.87
CA VAL A 3 5.09 2.24 -4.60
C VAL A 3 5.38 3.23 -3.49
N VAL A 4 4.33 3.61 -2.76
CA VAL A 4 4.43 4.47 -1.57
C VAL A 4 4.02 3.66 -0.33
N GLY A 5 4.72 3.87 0.78
CA GLY A 5 4.36 3.26 2.07
C GLY A 5 4.96 3.99 3.27
N ASP A 6 4.40 3.73 4.45
CA ASP A 6 4.78 4.37 5.71
C ASP A 6 5.74 3.54 6.56
N SER A 7 6.00 2.29 6.17
CA SER A 7 7.06 1.48 6.78
C SER A 7 8.39 1.69 6.07
N MET A 8 9.19 2.63 6.59
CA MET A 8 10.55 2.91 6.09
C MET A 8 11.40 1.63 5.98
N MET A 9 11.25 0.71 6.93
CA MET A 9 11.99 -0.54 6.94
C MET A 9 11.65 -1.41 5.72
N ILE A 10 10.36 -1.61 5.44
CA ILE A 10 9.90 -2.45 4.33
C ILE A 10 10.26 -1.80 2.98
N ILE A 11 10.05 -0.49 2.86
CA ILE A 11 10.43 0.28 1.67
C ILE A 11 11.93 0.08 1.35
N LYS A 12 12.81 0.26 2.33
CA LYS A 12 14.26 0.06 2.15
C LYS A 12 14.64 -1.39 1.82
N GLN A 13 13.94 -2.37 2.39
CA GLN A 13 14.19 -3.78 2.09
C GLN A 13 13.82 -4.12 0.64
N LEU A 14 12.67 -3.64 0.16
CA LEU A 14 12.20 -3.91 -1.19
C LEU A 14 13.03 -3.15 -2.23
N ASP A 15 13.32 -1.88 -1.97
CA ASP A 15 14.16 -1.04 -2.83
C ASP A 15 15.59 -1.58 -2.94
N GLY A 16 16.26 -1.77 -1.80
CA GLY A 16 17.63 -2.26 -1.74
C GLY A 16 17.81 -3.75 -2.02
N ARG A 17 16.73 -4.46 -2.36
CA ARG A 17 16.71 -5.93 -2.55
C ARG A 17 17.31 -6.71 -1.36
N ARG A 18 17.02 -6.27 -0.12
CA ARG A 18 17.53 -6.87 1.12
C ARG A 18 16.43 -7.66 1.85
N PRO A 19 16.43 -9.00 1.82
CA PRO A 19 15.44 -9.79 2.55
C PRO A 19 15.61 -9.64 4.07
N PRO A 20 14.51 -9.76 4.85
CA PRO A 20 14.59 -9.83 6.30
C PRO A 20 15.26 -11.14 6.76
N LEU A 21 15.93 -11.10 7.92
CA LEU A 21 16.58 -12.27 8.52
C LEU A 21 15.58 -13.30 9.06
N ALA A 22 14.41 -12.84 9.49
CA ALA A 22 13.37 -13.72 10.02
C ALA A 22 12.76 -14.56 8.88
N ALA A 23 12.94 -15.89 8.94
CA ALA A 23 12.55 -16.82 7.87
C ALA A 23 11.07 -16.72 7.47
N HIS A 24 10.17 -16.52 8.44
CA HIS A 24 8.74 -16.38 8.17
C HIS A 24 8.40 -15.11 7.35
N LEU A 25 9.19 -14.04 7.49
CA LEU A 25 9.07 -12.82 6.69
C LEU A 25 9.80 -12.93 5.36
N ALA A 26 10.91 -13.68 5.30
CA ALA A 26 11.69 -13.85 4.08
C ALA A 26 10.85 -14.45 2.94
N ARG A 27 9.93 -15.38 3.27
CA ARG A 27 8.99 -15.93 2.29
C ARG A 27 8.07 -14.86 1.68
N LEU A 28 7.48 -14.00 2.53
CA LEU A 28 6.61 -12.91 2.08
C LEU A 28 7.39 -11.89 1.26
N TYR A 29 8.59 -11.55 1.70
CA TYR A 29 9.50 -10.66 0.99
C TYR A 29 9.74 -11.12 -0.45
N TRP A 30 10.07 -12.41 -0.66
CA TRP A 30 10.34 -12.93 -2.00
C TRP A 30 9.10 -12.91 -2.90
N HIS A 31 7.93 -13.23 -2.37
CA HIS A 31 6.68 -13.10 -3.13
C HIS A 31 6.45 -11.64 -3.56
N CYS A 32 6.59 -10.68 -2.64
CA CYS A 32 6.46 -9.25 -2.96
C CYS A 32 7.49 -8.80 -4.00
N ARG A 33 8.74 -9.26 -3.90
CA ARG A 33 9.82 -8.90 -4.84
C ARG A 33 9.57 -9.42 -6.24
N VAL A 34 9.15 -10.69 -6.36
CA VAL A 34 8.79 -11.29 -7.64
C VAL A 34 7.65 -10.53 -8.29
N LEU A 35 6.59 -10.22 -7.54
CA LEU A 35 5.47 -9.41 -8.04
C LEU A 35 5.91 -8.00 -8.45
N ALA A 36 6.78 -7.36 -7.67
CA ALA A 36 7.31 -6.04 -8.01
C ALA A 36 8.14 -6.06 -9.31
N ASP A 37 8.92 -7.12 -9.54
CA ASP A 37 9.68 -7.32 -10.78
C ASP A 37 8.72 -7.53 -11.97
N TYR A 38 7.66 -8.33 -11.81
CA TYR A 38 6.61 -8.51 -12.84
C TYR A 38 5.87 -7.21 -13.17
N CYS A 39 5.50 -6.44 -12.15
CA CYS A 39 4.81 -5.17 -12.29
C CYS A 39 5.72 -4.03 -12.75
N ARG A 40 7.03 -4.27 -12.89
CA ARG A 40 8.04 -3.26 -13.23
C ARG A 40 7.94 -2.04 -12.31
N VAL A 41 8.01 -2.28 -11.00
CA VAL A 41 8.10 -1.18 -10.02
C VAL A 41 9.38 -0.38 -10.26
N GLU A 42 9.22 0.93 -10.46
CA GLU A 42 10.28 1.87 -10.80
C GLU A 42 10.85 2.55 -9.56
N THR A 43 9.97 2.96 -8.62
CA THR A 43 10.39 3.66 -7.40
C THR A 43 9.67 3.13 -6.17
N TRP A 44 10.37 3.24 -5.05
CA TRP A 44 9.87 2.95 -3.71
C TRP A 44 10.06 4.18 -2.85
N THR A 45 8.95 4.81 -2.45
CA THR A 45 9.00 6.07 -1.70
C THR A 45 8.41 5.86 -0.31
N HIS A 46 9.16 6.29 0.70
CA HIS A 46 8.63 6.35 2.05
C HIS A 46 7.92 7.70 2.27
N HIS A 47 6.71 7.65 2.81
CA HIS A 47 6.00 8.82 3.34
C HIS A 47 5.56 8.61 4.78
N TYR A 48 5.41 9.68 5.55
CA TYR A 48 4.90 9.57 6.91
C TYR A 48 3.48 9.01 6.95
N ARG A 49 3.14 8.31 8.03
CA ARG A 49 1.80 7.71 8.23
C ARG A 49 0.64 8.70 8.13
N THR A 50 0.86 9.98 8.42
CA THR A 50 -0.13 11.06 8.23
C THR A 50 -0.49 11.28 6.76
N TYR A 51 0.35 10.82 5.83
CA TYR A 51 0.21 10.90 4.38
C TYR A 51 0.04 9.51 3.73
N ASN A 52 -0.39 8.52 4.52
CA ASN A 52 -0.76 7.18 4.04
C ASN A 52 -2.08 6.73 4.68
N LYS A 53 -2.99 7.69 4.91
CA LYS A 53 -4.23 7.49 5.66
C LYS A 53 -5.29 6.74 4.87
N THR A 54 -5.28 6.80 3.54
CA THR A 54 -6.10 5.94 2.70
C THR A 54 -5.77 4.46 2.95
N ALA A 55 -4.48 4.09 2.96
CA ALA A 55 -4.07 2.71 3.22
C ALA A 55 -4.42 2.26 4.65
N ASP A 56 -4.17 3.12 5.65
CA ASP A 56 -4.51 2.89 7.06
C ASP A 56 -6.02 2.62 7.24
N ALA A 57 -6.87 3.42 6.59
CA ALA A 57 -8.33 3.24 6.62
C ALA A 57 -8.78 1.91 6.00
N LEU A 58 -8.17 1.50 4.88
CA LEU A 58 -8.47 0.23 4.23
C LEU A 58 -8.07 -0.97 5.11
N VAL A 59 -6.92 -0.89 5.77
CA VAL A 59 -6.46 -1.92 6.70
C VAL A 59 -7.40 -2.01 7.90
N ASN A 60 -7.80 -0.89 8.50
CA ASN A 60 -8.77 -0.89 9.61
C ASN A 60 -10.10 -1.53 9.22
N MET A 61 -10.66 -1.15 8.05
CA MET A 61 -11.87 -1.81 7.53
C MET A 61 -11.73 -3.32 7.36
N ALA A 62 -10.57 -3.78 6.86
CA ALA A 62 -10.32 -5.20 6.67
C ALA A 62 -10.20 -5.93 8.01
N MET A 63 -9.54 -5.32 8.99
CA MET A 63 -9.41 -5.86 10.35
C MET A 63 -10.77 -5.94 11.05
N ASP A 64 -11.55 -4.85 11.04
CA ASP A 64 -12.85 -4.77 11.72
C ASP A 64 -13.85 -5.78 11.18
N THR A 65 -13.79 -6.05 9.87
CA THR A 65 -14.70 -7.00 9.21
C THR A 65 -14.13 -8.39 9.04
N HIS A 66 -12.86 -8.60 9.42
CA HIS A 66 -12.12 -9.84 9.19
C HIS A 66 -12.19 -10.33 7.73
N ALA A 67 -12.30 -9.41 6.78
CA ALA A 67 -12.53 -9.70 5.37
C ALA A 67 -11.67 -8.81 4.48
N SER A 68 -11.15 -9.36 3.38
CA SER A 68 -10.36 -8.61 2.42
C SER A 68 -11.18 -7.45 1.82
N LYS A 69 -10.54 -6.28 1.73
CA LYS A 69 -11.12 -5.07 1.15
C LYS A 69 -10.40 -4.75 -0.15
N GLN A 70 -11.11 -4.94 -1.25
CA GLN A 70 -10.60 -4.65 -2.58
C GLN A 70 -11.66 -3.92 -3.37
N LEU A 71 -11.21 -2.97 -4.17
CA LEU A 71 -12.05 -2.27 -5.10
C LEU A 71 -11.76 -2.78 -6.51
N ALA A 72 -12.71 -3.54 -7.07
CA ALA A 72 -12.69 -3.86 -8.49
C ALA A 72 -13.35 -2.71 -9.25
N ASP A 73 -12.64 -2.15 -10.24
CA ASP A 73 -13.27 -1.25 -11.20
C ASP A 73 -14.21 -2.06 -12.08
N THR A 74 -15.48 -2.11 -11.68
CA THR A 74 -16.55 -2.81 -12.39
C THR A 74 -17.32 -1.90 -13.32
N GLY A 75 -16.91 -0.63 -13.46
CA GLY A 75 -17.64 0.41 -14.20
C GLY A 75 -19.00 0.79 -13.60
N ARG A 76 -19.43 0.16 -12.48
CA ARG A 76 -20.73 0.40 -11.83
C ARG A 76 -20.72 1.49 -10.75
N GLY A 77 -19.59 2.20 -10.63
CA GLY A 77 -19.40 3.17 -9.56
C GLY A 77 -19.21 2.51 -8.19
N LEU A 78 -18.76 3.33 -7.24
CA LEU A 78 -18.50 2.91 -5.87
C LEU A 78 -19.81 2.80 -5.08
N PRO A 79 -20.04 1.72 -4.31
CA PRO A 79 -21.12 1.70 -3.34
C PRO A 79 -20.96 2.89 -2.38
N PRO A 80 -21.98 3.75 -2.23
CA PRO A 80 -21.88 4.92 -1.37
C PRO A 80 -21.69 4.50 0.10
N GLY A 81 -20.90 5.26 0.87
CA GLY A 81 -20.72 5.04 2.31
C GLY A 81 -19.67 3.99 2.67
N HIS A 82 -19.43 2.98 1.83
CA HIS A 82 -18.56 1.87 2.20
C HIS A 82 -17.07 2.25 2.24
N TRP A 83 -16.65 3.17 1.37
CA TRP A 83 -15.25 3.54 1.18
C TRP A 83 -14.93 4.96 1.64
N ASP A 84 -15.91 5.70 2.15
CA ASP A 84 -15.82 7.13 2.43
C ASP A 84 -14.63 7.48 3.32
N ILE A 85 -14.36 6.66 4.36
CA ILE A 85 -13.24 6.85 5.28
C ILE A 85 -11.88 6.72 4.58
N ALA A 86 -11.76 5.88 3.56
CA ALA A 86 -10.54 5.78 2.75
C ALA A 86 -10.48 6.89 1.70
N LEU A 87 -11.59 7.16 1.01
CA LEU A 87 -11.71 8.14 -0.07
C LEU A 87 -11.46 9.57 0.39
N GLN A 88 -11.89 9.95 1.60
CA GLN A 88 -11.67 11.29 2.15
C GLN A 88 -10.18 11.66 2.28
N ASN A 89 -9.28 10.67 2.33
CA ASN A 89 -7.84 10.88 2.45
C ASN A 89 -7.11 10.87 1.10
N VAL A 90 -7.72 10.35 0.03
CA VAL A 90 -7.03 10.03 -1.24
C VAL A 90 -6.36 11.26 -1.85
N ASN A 91 -7.10 12.36 -2.00
CA ASN A 91 -6.57 13.56 -2.64
C ASN A 91 -5.42 14.18 -1.84
N ARG A 92 -5.50 14.12 -0.51
CA ARG A 92 -4.45 14.62 0.37
C ARG A 92 -3.19 13.75 0.27
N ASP A 93 -3.35 12.44 0.39
CA ASP A 93 -2.23 11.49 0.32
C ASP A 93 -1.54 11.60 -1.05
N ILE A 94 -2.29 11.56 -2.16
CA ILE A 94 -1.74 11.70 -3.52
C ILE A 94 -1.00 13.03 -3.70
N GLY A 95 -1.55 14.13 -3.19
CA GLY A 95 -0.89 15.44 -3.28
C GLY A 95 0.49 15.45 -2.62
N GLU A 96 0.65 14.73 -1.52
CA GLU A 96 1.93 14.63 -0.79
C GLU A 96 2.90 13.65 -1.48
N TRP A 97 2.38 12.61 -2.14
CA TRP A 97 3.21 11.65 -2.87
C TRP A 97 3.86 12.24 -4.12
N GLN A 98 3.28 13.29 -4.69
CA GLN A 98 3.81 13.98 -5.88
C GLN A 98 4.98 14.92 -5.56
N ILE A 99 5.25 15.20 -4.28
CA ILE A 99 6.27 16.15 -3.82
C ILE A 99 7.58 15.43 -3.42
N GLY A 100 7.61 14.09 -3.51
CA GLY A 100 8.73 13.23 -3.10
C GLY A 100 9.62 12.73 -4.22
#